data_AF-W7AR48-F1
#
_entry.id   AF-W7AR48-F1
#
_cell.length_a   1.000
_cell.length_b   1.000
_cell.length_c   1.000
_cell.angle_alpha   90.00
_cell.angle_beta   90.00
_cell.angle_gamma   90.00
#
_symmetry.space_group_name_H-M   'P 1'
#
loop_
_entity.id
_entity.type
_entity.pdbx_description
1 polymer ?
#
loop_
_entity_poly.entity_id
_entity_poly.type
_entity_poly.pdbx_seq_one_letter_code
_entity_poly.pdbx_strand_id
1 'polypeptide(L)'
;MRLIDVGQGDSILIQLPQNQGTYLIDTGGQIDFPKEKWQRRKHSFSIGKDLLSPVLKSRGIKKLDKVFITHAHADHMGALKDLATEIKIKRIYIAKNAAKKKNS
;
A
#
# COMPACT_ATOMS: atom_id res chain seq x y z
N MET A 1 -7.59 12.55 16.06
CA MET A 1 -7.37 11.84 14.79
C MET A 1 -5.93 12.08 14.38
N ARG A 2 -5.22 11.07 13.87
CA ARG A 2 -3.82 11.22 13.40
C ARG A 2 -3.78 10.95 11.90
N LEU A 3 -3.15 11.86 11.15
CA LEU A 3 -2.77 11.68 9.76
C LEU A 3 -1.25 11.50 9.72
N ILE A 4 -0.79 10.46 9.06
CA ILE A 4 0.62 10.10 8.99
C ILE A 4 0.96 9.83 7.54
N ASP A 5 1.91 10.61 7.02
CA ASP A 5 2.57 10.28 5.75
C ASP A 5 3.48 9.07 5.96
N VAL A 6 3.31 8.06 5.11
CA VAL A 6 3.99 6.77 5.21
C VAL A 6 5.20 6.71 4.28
N GLY A 7 5.37 7.69 3.38
CA GLY A 7 6.55 7.87 2.52
C GLY A 7 6.47 7.19 1.14
N GLN A 8 6.97 7.92 0.13
CA GLN A 8 6.96 7.70 -1.34
C GLN A 8 5.63 7.28 -1.98
N GLY A 9 5.02 8.24 -2.68
CA GLY A 9 3.71 8.09 -3.32
C GLY A 9 2.56 8.26 -2.32
N ASP A 10 1.34 8.26 -2.84
CA ASP A 10 0.11 8.76 -2.20
C ASP A 10 -0.38 8.03 -0.92
N SER A 11 0.50 7.35 -0.17
CA SER A 11 0.14 6.57 1.01
C SER A 11 -0.09 7.43 2.25
N ILE A 12 -1.35 7.48 2.72
CA ILE A 12 -1.77 8.21 3.92
C ILE A 12 -2.40 7.25 4.94
N LEU A 13 -1.86 7.25 6.16
CA LEU A 13 -2.43 6.50 7.28
C LEU A 13 -3.29 7.40 8.17
N ILE A 14 -4.53 6.98 8.40
CA ILE A 14 -5.50 7.66 9.27
C ILE A 14 -5.80 6.77 10.48
N GLN A 15 -5.57 7.30 11.69
CA GLN A 15 -5.99 6.65 12.94
C GLN A 15 -7.08 7.48 13.63
N LEU A 16 -8.24 6.88 13.80
CA LEU A 16 -9.33 7.47 14.57
C LEU A 16 -9.04 7.42 16.07
N PRO A 17 -9.58 8.36 16.87
CA PRO A 17 -9.47 8.31 18.33
C PRO A 17 -9.97 6.98 18.91
N GLN A 18 -9.47 6.63 20.09
CA GLN A 18 -9.97 5.48 20.87
C GLN A 18 -9.98 4.16 20.08
N ASN A 19 -9.04 3.97 19.14
CA ASN A 19 -8.96 2.78 18.28
C ASN A 19 -10.24 2.45 17.49
N GLN A 20 -11.06 3.46 17.21
CA GLN A 20 -12.32 3.30 16.47
C GLN A 20 -12.10 2.91 14.99
N GLY A 21 -10.89 3.09 14.47
CA GLY A 21 -10.52 2.60 13.16
C GLY A 21 -9.13 3.04 12.72
N THR A 22 -8.47 2.15 11.97
CA THR A 22 -7.22 2.45 11.27
C THR A 22 -7.43 2.29 9.77
N TYR A 23 -7.25 3.37 9.01
CA TYR A 23 -7.47 3.41 7.58
C TYR A 23 -6.18 3.73 6.85
N LEU A 24 -6.00 3.14 5.67
CA LEU A 24 -4.90 3.44 4.77
C LEU A 24 -5.48 3.93 3.44
N ILE A 25 -4.99 5.04 2.94
CA ILE A 25 -5.29 5.56 1.60
C ILE A 25 -4.03 5.35 0.78
N ASP A 26 -4.17 4.64 -0.35
CA ASP A 26 -3.13 4.11 -1.22
C ASP A 26 -2.04 3.31 -0.49
N THR A 27 -1.25 2.57 -1.27
CA THR A 27 -0.18 1.70 -0.74
C THR A 27 1.19 2.11 -1.26
N GLY A 28 1.33 3.36 -1.72
CA GLY A 28 2.49 3.82 -2.47
C GLY A 28 2.58 3.17 -3.85
N GLY A 29 3.44 3.72 -4.71
CA GLY A 29 3.72 3.22 -6.05
C GLY A 29 5.23 3.23 -6.29
N GLN A 30 5.74 2.16 -6.90
CA GLN A 30 7.13 2.11 -7.35
C GLN A 30 7.11 2.18 -8.87
N ILE A 31 7.72 3.23 -9.43
CA ILE A 31 8.03 3.23 -10.87
C ILE A 31 9.10 2.16 -11.08
N ASP A 32 8.69 0.96 -11.45
CA ASP A 32 9.59 -0.08 -11.92
C ASP A 32 10.11 0.32 -13.30
N PHE A 33 11.26 0.99 -13.32
CA PHE A 33 12.00 1.17 -14.57
C PHE A 33 12.51 -0.20 -15.05
N PRO A 34 12.43 -0.51 -16.36
CA PRO A 34 12.99 -1.74 -16.89
C PRO A 34 14.48 -1.82 -16.56
N LYS A 35 14.85 -2.79 -15.72
CA LYS A 35 16.23 -3.06 -15.29
C LYS A 35 16.83 -4.20 -16.10
N GLU A 36 18.03 -3.99 -16.61
CA GLU A 36 18.81 -5.03 -17.26
C GLU A 36 19.14 -6.17 -16.29
N LYS A 37 19.42 -7.38 -16.79
CA LYS A 37 19.64 -8.58 -15.96
C LYS A 37 20.71 -8.39 -14.87
N TRP A 38 21.75 -7.60 -15.14
CA TRP A 38 22.82 -7.30 -14.20
C TRP A 38 22.41 -6.28 -13.10
N GLN A 39 21.37 -5.48 -13.35
CA GLN A 39 20.81 -4.50 -12.40
C GLN A 39 19.69 -5.10 -11.52
N ARG A 40 19.22 -6.31 -11.85
CA ARG A 40 18.17 -7.00 -11.08
C ARG A 40 18.76 -7.50 -9.76
N ARG A 41 18.41 -6.83 -8.66
CA ARG A 41 18.71 -7.31 -7.32
C ARG A 41 18.04 -8.67 -7.08
N LYS A 42 18.74 -9.56 -6.35
CA LYS A 42 18.26 -10.91 -6.00
C LYS A 42 16.95 -10.90 -5.19
N HIS A 43 16.70 -9.80 -4.48
CA HIS A 43 15.43 -9.46 -3.84
C HIS A 43 14.86 -8.20 -4.48
N SER A 44 13.66 -8.31 -5.05
CA SER A 44 12.85 -7.15 -5.43
C SER A 44 12.36 -6.46 -4.16
N PHE A 45 12.67 -5.17 -4.01
CA PHE A 45 12.09 -4.34 -2.95
C PHE A 45 10.57 -4.27 -3.16
N SER A 46 9.80 -4.49 -2.10
CA SER A 46 8.34 -4.36 -2.11
C SER A 46 7.92 -3.28 -1.13
N ILE A 47 7.16 -2.29 -1.60
CA ILE A 47 6.62 -1.24 -0.74
C ILE A 47 5.76 -1.84 0.38
N GLY A 48 4.91 -2.84 0.05
CA GLY A 48 4.03 -3.47 1.02
C GLY A 48 4.79 -4.17 2.15
N LYS A 49 5.82 -4.95 1.78
CA LYS A 49 6.57 -5.79 2.73
C LYS A 49 7.71 -5.05 3.43
N ASP A 50 8.47 -4.25 2.69
CA ASP A 50 9.74 -3.67 3.16
C ASP A 50 9.58 -2.25 3.72
N LEU A 51 8.46 -1.56 3.45
CA LEU A 51 8.17 -0.21 3.95
C LEU A 51 6.90 -0.15 4.81
N LEU A 52 5.74 -0.44 4.23
CA LEU A 52 4.44 -0.26 4.88
C LEU A 52 4.27 -1.18 6.08
N SER A 53 4.54 -2.48 5.93
CA SER A 53 4.42 -3.46 7.01
C SER A 53 5.30 -3.08 8.23
N PRO A 54 6.61 -2.78 8.08
CA PRO A 54 7.44 -2.29 9.19
C PRO A 54 6.92 -0.99 9.83
N VAL A 55 6.48 -0.02 9.01
CA VAL A 55 5.95 1.26 9.50
C VAL A 55 4.66 1.08 10.31
N LEU A 56 3.76 0.20 9.87
CA LEU A 56 2.53 -0.12 10.58
C LEU A 56 2.83 -0.92 11.86
N LYS A 57 3.68 -1.95 11.78
CA LYS A 57 4.05 -2.80 12.92
C LYS A 57 4.76 -2.01 14.03
N SER A 58 5.71 -1.14 13.68
CA SER A 58 6.40 -0.25 14.63
C SER A 58 5.44 0.70 15.37
N ARG A 59 4.26 0.98 14.80
CA ARG A 59 3.19 1.78 15.41
C ARG A 59 2.16 0.93 16.17
N GLY A 60 2.41 -0.37 16.35
CA GLY A 60 1.50 -1.30 17.01
C GLY A 60 0.26 -1.64 16.18
N ILE A 61 0.23 -1.28 14.90
CA ILE A 61 -0.90 -1.53 14.01
C ILE A 61 -0.77 -2.95 13.46
N LYS A 62 -1.68 -3.82 13.89
CA LYS A 62 -1.76 -5.22 13.43
C LYS A 62 -2.88 -5.46 12.42
N LYS A 63 -3.77 -4.47 12.24
CA LYS A 63 -4.94 -4.56 11.36
C LYS A 63 -5.25 -3.20 10.74
N LEU A 64 -5.74 -3.22 9.51
CA LEU A 64 -6.34 -2.09 8.82
C LEU A 64 -7.84 -2.38 8.65
N ASP A 65 -8.68 -1.48 9.12
CA ASP A 65 -10.13 -1.63 9.02
C ASP A 65 -10.63 -1.30 7.61
N LYS A 66 -9.98 -0.35 6.94
CA LYS A 66 -10.30 0.05 5.56
C LYS A 66 -9.03 0.44 4.83
N VAL A 67 -8.88 -0.05 3.61
CA VAL A 67 -7.86 0.41 2.67
C VAL A 67 -8.56 1.01 1.46
N PHE A 68 -8.17 2.20 1.04
CA PHE A 68 -8.72 2.91 -0.11
C PHE A 68 -7.65 3.02 -1.18
N ILE A 69 -7.94 2.61 -2.41
CA ILE A 69 -7.05 2.72 -3.56
C ILE A 69 -7.65 3.71 -4.54
N THR A 70 -6.99 4.85 -4.72
CA THR A 70 -7.44 5.98 -5.53
C THR A 70 -7.16 5.76 -7.02
N HIS A 71 -5.98 5.21 -7.32
CA HIS A 71 -5.53 4.86 -8.67
C HIS A 71 -5.05 3.39 -8.70
N ALA A 72 -5.51 2.59 -9.66
CA ALA A 72 -5.02 1.21 -9.85
C ALA A 72 -4.17 1.20 -11.10
N HIS A 73 -3.00 1.81 -10.97
CA HIS A 73 -1.87 1.42 -11.77
C HIS A 73 -1.41 0.04 -11.26
N ALA A 74 -0.87 -0.79 -12.16
CA ALA A 74 -0.56 -2.19 -11.86
C ALA A 74 0.45 -2.37 -10.70
N ASP A 75 1.23 -1.34 -10.42
CA ASP A 75 2.18 -1.23 -9.31
C ASP A 75 1.51 -1.09 -7.93
N HIS A 76 0.34 -0.44 -7.83
CA HIS A 76 -0.37 -0.29 -6.55
C HIS A 76 -0.98 -1.61 -6.04
N MET A 77 -1.41 -2.50 -6.93
CA MET A 77 -1.97 -3.80 -6.53
C MET A 77 -0.91 -4.75 -5.97
N GLY A 78 0.35 -4.62 -6.40
CA GLY A 78 1.47 -5.42 -5.89
C GLY A 78 1.75 -5.14 -4.42
N ALA A 79 1.90 -3.85 -4.07
CA ALA A 79 2.11 -3.42 -2.69
C ALA A 79 0.94 -3.79 -1.78
N LEU A 80 -0.29 -3.66 -2.26
CA LEU A 80 -1.48 -4.08 -1.51
C LEU A 80 -1.50 -5.60 -1.23
N LYS A 81 -1.13 -6.42 -2.22
CA LYS A 81 -1.06 -7.88 -2.06
C LYS A 81 -0.01 -8.27 -1.03
N ASP A 82 1.17 -7.68 -1.11
CA ASP A 82 2.26 -7.93 -0.17
C ASP A 82 1.95 -7.41 1.24
N LEU A 83 1.22 -6.31 1.34
CA LEU A 83 0.76 -5.81 2.63
C LEU A 83 -0.28 -6.74 3.27
N ALA A 84 -1.18 -7.30 2.46
CA ALA A 84 -2.23 -8.19 2.94
C ALA A 84 -1.71 -9.53 3.51
N THR A 85 -0.48 -9.94 3.15
CA THR A 85 0.16 -11.13 3.76
C THR A 85 0.73 -10.84 5.14
N GLU A 86 1.04 -9.57 5.44
CA GLU A 86 1.70 -9.15 6.67
C GLU A 86 0.76 -8.49 7.69
N ILE A 87 -0.32 -7.84 7.22
CA ILE A 87 -1.27 -7.08 8.03
C ILE A 87 -2.70 -7.49 7.67
N LYS A 88 -3.55 -7.72 8.68
CA LYS A 88 -4.95 -8.07 8.46
C LYS A 88 -5.73 -6.87 7.91
N ILE A 89 -6.28 -6.98 6.70
CA ILE A 89 -7.13 -5.97 6.08
C ILE A 89 -8.59 -6.43 6.11
N LYS A 90 -9.51 -5.63 6.67
CA LYS A 90 -10.93 -6.00 6.74
C LYS A 90 -11.71 -5.68 5.47
N ARG A 91 -11.46 -4.51 4.87
CA ARG A 91 -12.16 -4.03 3.67
C ARG A 91 -11.21 -3.25 2.78
N ILE A 92 -11.33 -3.47 1.48
CA ILE A 92 -10.60 -2.76 0.44
C ILE A 92 -11.62 -2.05 -0.45
N TYR A 93 -11.43 -0.77 -0.68
CA TYR A 93 -12.22 0.06 -1.56
C TYR A 93 -11.33 0.50 -2.72
N ILE A 94 -11.76 0.24 -3.95
CA ILE A 94 -11.01 0.59 -5.15
C ILE A 94 -11.89 1.52 -5.97
N ALA A 95 -11.35 2.66 -6.40
CA ALA A 95 -12.10 3.59 -7.25
C ALA A 95 -12.50 2.91 -8.57
N LYS A 96 -13.74 3.11 -9.04
CA LYS A 96 -14.25 2.43 -10.25
C LYS A 96 -13.41 2.67 -11.52
N ASN A 97 -12.78 3.84 -11.64
CA ASN A 97 -11.95 4.20 -12.79
C ASN A 97 -10.54 3.61 -12.74
N ALA A 98 -10.14 3.09 -11.57
CA ALA A 98 -8.87 2.41 -11.37
C ALA A 98 -8.85 1.04 -12.10
N ALA A 99 -9.97 0.32 -12.12
CA ALA A 99 -10.08 -1.01 -12.74
C ALA A 99 -10.16 -0.99 -14.29
N LYS A 100 -10.12 0.18 -14.94
CA LYS A 100 -10.16 0.32 -16.41
C LYS A 100 -8.86 0.90 -16.95
N LYS A 101 -7.87 0.03 -17.20
CA LYS A 101 -6.93 0.20 -18.31
C LYS A 101 -6.55 -1.16 -18.88
N LYS A 102 -7.34 -1.62 -19.85
CA LYS A 102 -6.91 -2.51 -20.92
C LYS A 102 -7.70 -2.16 -22.18
N ASN A 103 -6.98 -2.12 -23.29
CA ASN A 103 -7.41 -2.00 -24.69
C ASN A 103 -7.18 -0.62 -25.32
N SER A 104 -5.93 -0.39 -25.72
CA SER A 104 -5.58 0.22 -27.00
C SER A 104 -4.45 -0.60 -27.60
#